data_AF-A0A1G7VLL7-F1
#
_entry.id   AF-A0A1G7VLL7-F1
#
_cell.length_a   1.000
_cell.length_b   1.000
_cell.length_c   1.000
_cell.angle_alpha   90.00
_cell.angle_beta   90.00
_cell.angle_gamma   90.00
#
_symmetry.space_group_name_H-M   'P 1'
#
loop_
_entity.id
_entity.type
_entity.pdbx_description
1 polymer ?
#
loop_
_entity_poly.entity_id
_entity_poly.type
_entity_poly.pdbx_seq_one_letter_code
_entity_poly.pdbx_strand_id
1 'polypeptide(L)' 'MAGDNIDNVITGGIVFHGSKRGGNKKDEGFHTKAKKKGYVTGSHGSASAKKKADIRKKRAARPSQRRSK' A
#
# COMPACT_ATOMS: atom_id res chain seq x y z
N MET A 1 10.39 -16.37 -48.72
CA MET A 1 11.45 -16.69 -47.74
C MET A 1 10.98 -16.20 -46.37
N ALA A 2 10.26 -17.05 -45.64
CA ALA A 2 9.64 -16.74 -44.35
C ALA A 2 9.83 -17.93 -43.38
N GLY A 3 10.98 -18.60 -43.46
CA GLY A 3 11.37 -19.74 -42.61
C GLY A 3 12.42 -19.37 -41.56
N ASP A 4 13.26 -18.36 -41.84
CA ASP A 4 14.47 -18.05 -41.06
C ASP A 4 14.22 -17.52 -39.64
N ASN A 5 12.97 -17.33 -39.23
CA ASN A 5 12.63 -16.88 -37.87
C ASN A 5 12.17 -18.02 -36.96
N ILE A 6 11.63 -19.12 -37.51
CA ILE A 6 11.07 -20.19 -36.69
C ILE A 6 12.17 -21.15 -36.21
N ASP A 7 13.06 -21.56 -37.10
CA ASP A 7 14.17 -22.47 -36.77
C ASP A 7 15.14 -21.84 -35.76
N ASN A 8 15.38 -20.53 -35.88
CA ASN A 8 16.20 -19.76 -34.94
C ASN A 8 15.56 -19.65 -33.55
N VAL A 9 14.24 -19.60 -33.47
CA VAL A 9 13.50 -19.60 -32.20
C VAL A 9 13.50 -20.99 -31.54
N ILE A 10 13.39 -22.05 -32.34
CA ILE A 10 13.44 -23.45 -31.86
C ILE A 10 14.84 -23.81 -31.35
N THR A 11 15.89 -23.37 -32.04
CA THR A 11 17.29 -23.72 -31.70
C THR A 11 17.90 -22.79 -30.66
N GLY A 12 17.63 -21.48 -30.73
CA GLY A 12 18.20 -20.47 -29.82
C GLY A 12 17.41 -20.26 -28.53
N GLY A 13 16.15 -20.71 -28.48
CA GLY A 13 15.24 -20.50 -27.36
C GLY A 13 14.74 -19.05 -27.23
N ILE A 14 13.59 -18.88 -26.56
CA ILE A 14 12.98 -17.55 -26.31
C ILE A 14 13.39 -17.06 -24.92
N VAL A 15 14.00 -15.87 -24.85
CA VAL A 15 14.33 -15.21 -23.58
C VAL A 15 13.21 -14.25 -23.18
N PHE A 16 12.42 -14.63 -22.16
CA PHE A 16 11.40 -13.76 -21.59
C PHE A 16 12.05 -12.71 -20.68
N HIS A 17 12.09 -11.47 -21.15
CA HIS A 17 12.48 -10.34 -20.33
C HIS A 17 11.31 -9.96 -19.42
N GLY A 18 11.52 -9.99 -18.10
CA GLY A 18 10.52 -9.53 -17.14
C GLY A 18 10.16 -8.07 -17.37
N SER A 19 8.89 -7.71 -17.18
CA SER A 19 8.47 -6.31 -17.29
C SER A 19 9.26 -5.44 -16.31
N LYS A 20 9.71 -4.26 -16.76
CA LYS A 20 10.28 -3.25 -15.86
C LYS A 20 9.24 -3.00 -14.78
N ARG A 21 9.56 -3.37 -13.53
CA ARG A 21 8.67 -3.17 -12.37
C ARG A 21 8.29 -1.69 -12.37
N GLY A 22 7.02 -1.42 -12.68
CA GLY A 22 6.51 -0.09 -13.00
C GLY A 22 7.03 0.97 -12.04
N GLY A 23 7.62 2.00 -12.63
CA GLY A 23 8.01 3.20 -11.91
C GLY A 23 6.81 3.77 -11.17
N ASN A 24 7.07 4.15 -9.91
CA ASN A 24 6.25 5.03 -9.08
C ASN A 24 4.75 4.79 -9.22
N LYS A 25 4.26 3.71 -8.60
CA LYS A 25 2.84 3.61 -8.22
C LYS A 25 2.49 4.87 -7.45
N LYS A 26 1.83 5.82 -8.11
CA LYS A 26 1.04 6.85 -7.44
C LYS A 26 0.15 6.12 -6.46
N ASP A 27 0.33 6.40 -5.18
CA ASP A 27 -0.34 5.76 -4.06
C ASP A 27 -1.84 6.11 -4.06
N GLU A 28 -2.61 5.59 -5.01
CA GLU A 28 -4.07 5.68 -5.04
C GLU A 28 -4.75 4.61 -4.18
N GLY A 29 -3.97 3.68 -3.62
CA GLY A 29 -4.50 2.55 -2.86
C GLY A 29 -3.55 2.04 -1.80
N PHE A 30 -4.12 1.70 -0.65
CA PHE A 30 -3.41 1.11 0.47
C PHE A 30 -3.26 -0.40 0.30
N HIS A 31 -2.38 -0.77 -0.65
CA HIS A 31 -2.25 -2.15 -1.11
C HIS A 31 -1.55 -3.08 -0.14
N THR A 32 -0.81 -2.56 0.85
CA THR A 32 -0.06 -3.40 1.82
C THR A 32 -0.42 -3.09 3.25
N LYS A 33 -0.26 -4.09 4.14
CA LYS A 33 -0.45 -3.91 5.60
C LYS A 33 0.48 -2.85 6.18
N ALA A 34 1.72 -2.78 5.69
CA ALA A 34 2.72 -1.79 6.11
C ALA A 34 2.27 -0.37 5.74
N LYS A 35 1.85 -0.15 4.49
CA LYS A 35 1.22 1.10 4.09
C LYS A 35 0.03 1.36 4.99
N LYS A 36 -0.92 0.41 5.12
CA LYS A 36 -2.10 0.45 6.05
C LYS A 36 -1.81 0.97 7.43
N LYS A 37 -0.75 0.45 8.04
CA LYS A 37 -0.33 0.91 9.35
C LYS A 37 0.07 2.37 9.33
N GLY A 38 0.88 2.80 8.36
CA GLY A 38 1.36 4.16 8.19
C GLY A 38 0.27 5.24 8.16
N TYR A 39 -0.82 5.07 7.38
CA TYR A 39 -1.93 6.05 7.37
C TYR A 39 -2.74 6.06 8.66
N VAL A 40 -2.99 4.87 9.22
CA VAL A 40 -3.83 4.71 10.44
C VAL A 40 -3.14 5.26 11.68
N THR A 41 -1.82 5.08 11.81
CA THR A 41 -1.06 5.67 12.91
C THR A 41 -0.63 7.09 12.61
N GLY A 42 -0.29 7.38 11.36
CA GLY A 42 0.32 8.64 10.93
C GLY A 42 1.73 8.83 11.49
N SER A 43 2.54 9.64 10.82
CA SER A 43 3.78 10.18 11.40
C SER A 43 3.45 11.26 12.44
N HIS A 44 4.39 11.56 13.34
CA HIS A 44 4.22 12.63 14.33
C HIS A 44 3.93 13.98 13.64
N GLY A 45 2.97 14.75 14.14
CA GLY A 45 2.55 16.03 13.53
C GLY A 45 1.67 15.93 12.28
N SER A 46 1.45 14.72 11.73
CA SER A 46 0.55 14.52 10.58
C SER A 46 -0.92 14.81 10.90
N ALA A 47 -1.74 15.06 9.87
CA ALA A 47 -3.17 15.29 10.02
C ALA A 47 -3.87 14.11 10.74
N SER A 48 -3.52 12.86 10.39
CA SER A 48 -4.03 11.66 11.05
C SER A 48 -3.67 11.63 12.55
N ALA A 49 -2.45 12.03 12.90
CA ALA A 49 -2.02 12.09 14.30
C ALA A 49 -2.81 13.12 15.12
N LYS A 50 -3.06 14.30 14.56
CA LYS A 50 -3.89 15.35 15.20
C LYS A 50 -5.32 14.86 15.44
N LYS A 51 -5.98 14.30 14.42
CA LYS A 51 -7.33 13.73 14.55
C LYS A 51 -7.40 12.64 15.64
N LYS A 52 -6.38 11.79 15.74
CA LYS A 52 -6.32 10.74 16.74
C LYS A 52 -6.14 11.31 18.15
N ALA A 53 -5.38 12.39 18.33
CA ALA A 53 -5.27 13.10 19.61
C ALA A 53 -6.61 13.70 20.04
N ASP A 54 -7.34 14.32 19.13
CA ASP A 54 -8.68 14.88 19.41
C ASP A 54 -9.66 13.79 19.87
N ILE A 55 -9.67 12.64 19.19
CA ILE A 55 -10.52 11.50 19.57
C ILE A 55 -10.16 10.98 20.97
N ARG A 56 -8.87 10.93 21.35
CA ARG A 56 -8.46 10.55 22.71
C ARG A 56 -8.96 11.54 23.75
N LYS A 57 -8.80 12.85 23.50
CA LYS A 57 -9.31 13.92 24.38
C LYS A 57 -10.81 13.80 24.58
N LYS A 58 -11.57 13.62 23.49
CA LYS A 58 -13.03 13.42 23.55
C LYS A 58 -13.41 12.15 24.32
N ARG A 59 -12.68 11.04 24.15
CA ARG A 59 -12.92 9.81 24.91
C ARG A 59 -12.69 9.98 26.41
N ALA A 60 -11.64 10.71 26.80
CA ALA A 60 -11.37 11.00 28.21
C ALA A 60 -12.44 11.93 28.81
N ALA A 61 -12.93 12.90 28.03
CA ALA A 61 -14.00 13.81 28.43
C ALA A 61 -15.40 13.19 28.38
N ARG A 62 -15.55 11.95 27.88
CA ARG A 62 -16.82 11.25 27.98
C ARG A 62 -17.02 10.93 29.45
N PRO A 63 -18.09 11.41 30.10
CA PRO A 63 -18.49 10.84 31.38
C PRO A 63 -18.64 9.37 31.07
N SER A 64 -17.82 8.54 31.73
CA SER A 64 -17.87 7.10 31.52
C SER A 64 -19.35 6.74 31.51
N GLN A 65 -19.81 5.96 30.54
CA GLN A 65 -20.97 5.13 30.84
C GLN A 65 -20.51 4.31 32.05
N ARG A 66 -20.70 4.88 33.26
CA ARG A 66 -20.63 4.18 34.51
C ARG A 66 -21.74 3.19 34.27
N ARG A 67 -21.39 1.98 33.83
CA ARG A 67 -22.31 0.86 33.95
C ARG A 67 -22.68 0.94 35.42
N SER A 68 -23.92 1.32 35.70
CA SER A 68 -24.47 1.23 37.04
C SER A 68 -24.14 -0.18 37.48
N LYS A 69 -23.32 -0.28 38.53
CA LYS A 69 -22.99 -1.57 39.11
C LYS A 69 -24.26 -2.17 39.68
#